data_AF-A0A397J8H3-F1
#
_entry.id   AF-A0A397J8H3-F1
#
_cell.length_a   1.000
_cell.length_b   1.000
_cell.length_c   1.000
_cell.angle_alpha   90.00
_cell.angle_beta   90.00
_cell.angle_gamma   90.00
#
_symmetry.space_group_name_H-M   'P 1'
#
loop_
_entity.id
_entity.type
_entity.pdbx_description
1 polymer ?
#
loop_
_entity_poly.entity_id
_entity_poly.type
_entity_poly.pdbx_seq_one_letter_code
_entity_poly.pdbx_strand_id
1 'polypeptide(L)'
;MNIKTHGSSFRMKYKSKKDRSPTISILARDWNRNGGVNAFLKTIITSQKVPLVNNTVNITMNRLGHFYICVPVPLDIIDNQEDVKGKVISLDPGVRTFMTCYDPEGQIVE
;
A
#
# COMPACT_ATOMS: atom_id res chain seq x y z
N MET A 1 -16.74 1.71 31.17
CA MET A 1 -17.14 0.94 29.97
C MET A 1 -16.05 -0.11 29.73
N ASN A 2 -16.33 -1.39 29.99
CA ASN A 2 -15.33 -2.46 29.83
C ASN A 2 -15.08 -2.70 28.35
N ILE A 3 -13.97 -2.17 27.82
CA ILE A 3 -13.51 -2.49 26.47
C ILE A 3 -12.97 -3.92 26.57
N LYS A 4 -13.68 -4.89 25.98
CA LYS A 4 -13.15 -6.26 25.83
C LYS A 4 -11.82 -6.16 25.08
N THR A 5 -10.72 -6.39 25.79
CA THR A 5 -9.34 -6.34 25.27
C THR A 5 -9.04 -7.48 24.31
N HIS A 6 -9.83 -8.56 24.34
CA HIS A 6 -9.71 -9.69 23.43
C HIS A 6 -11.05 -9.97 22.73
N GLY A 7 -11.19 -9.45 21.52
CA GLY A 7 -12.13 -9.99 20.55
C GLY A 7 -11.69 -11.39 20.11
N SER A 8 -12.63 -12.22 19.66
CA SER A 8 -12.37 -13.50 19.03
C SER A 8 -11.19 -13.41 18.06
N SER A 9 -10.16 -14.24 18.26
CA SER A 9 -8.94 -14.21 17.45
C SER A 9 -9.27 -14.47 15.97
N PHE A 10 -8.97 -13.49 15.11
CA PHE A 10 -9.05 -13.66 13.66
C PHE A 10 -7.73 -14.27 13.15
N ARG A 11 -7.81 -15.41 12.46
CA ARG A 11 -6.64 -16.02 11.81
C ARG A 11 -6.69 -15.76 10.31
N MET A 12 -5.80 -14.90 9.83
CA MET A 12 -5.57 -14.70 8.41
C MET A 12 -4.71 -15.84 7.85
N LYS A 13 -5.09 -16.38 6.69
CA LYS A 13 -4.29 -17.38 5.95
C LYS A 13 -3.96 -16.82 4.58
N TYR A 14 -2.84 -17.28 4.03
CA TYR A 14 -2.50 -17.00 2.63
C TYR A 14 -3.59 -17.56 1.71
N LYS A 15 -3.91 -16.81 0.66
CA LYS A 15 -4.82 -17.28 -0.40
C LYS A 15 -4.15 -18.42 -1.19
N SER A 16 -2.84 -18.35 -1.40
CA SER A 16 -2.01 -19.41 -1.98
C SER A 16 -0.65 -19.56 -1.28
N LYS A 17 -0.02 -20.74 -1.37
CA LYS A 17 1.34 -20.98 -0.82
C LYS A 17 2.42 -20.09 -1.45
N LYS A 18 2.17 -19.55 -2.65
CA LYS A 18 3.13 -18.70 -3.40
C LYS A 18 2.97 -17.21 -3.07
N ASP A 19 1.91 -16.82 -2.37
CA ASP A 19 1.65 -15.42 -2.08
C ASP A 19 2.69 -14.90 -1.09
N ARG A 20 3.25 -13.73 -1.38
CA ARG A 20 4.31 -13.11 -0.56
C ARG A 20 3.78 -12.62 0.79
N SER A 21 2.48 -12.30 0.87
CA SER A 21 1.82 -11.76 2.06
C SER A 21 0.39 -12.28 2.21
N PRO A 22 -0.09 -12.58 3.43
CA PRO A 22 -1.50 -12.82 3.67
C PRO A 22 -2.28 -11.51 3.50
N THR A 23 -3.14 -11.46 2.48
CA THR A 23 -3.95 -10.28 2.16
C THR A 23 -5.40 -10.69 1.85
N ILE A 24 -6.36 -9.90 2.34
CA ILE A 24 -7.77 -9.97 1.93
C ILE A 24 -8.18 -8.64 1.33
N SER A 25 -8.93 -8.69 0.23
CA SER A 25 -9.51 -7.50 -0.38
C SER A 25 -10.94 -7.33 0.09
N ILE A 26 -11.26 -6.14 0.59
CA ILE A 26 -12.60 -5.72 0.99
C ILE A 26 -13.10 -4.75 -0.08
N LEU A 27 -14.15 -5.12 -0.81
CA LEU A 27 -14.76 -4.24 -1.80
C LEU A 27 -15.34 -3.00 -1.12
N ALA A 28 -15.38 -1.87 -1.81
CA ALA A 28 -15.94 -0.62 -1.29
C ALA A 28 -17.35 -0.80 -0.69
N ARG A 29 -18.22 -1.53 -1.41
CA ARG A 29 -19.60 -1.84 -0.98
C ARG A 29 -19.69 -2.67 0.30
N ASP A 30 -18.62 -3.36 0.66
CA ASP A 30 -18.56 -4.28 1.80
C ASP A 30 -17.96 -3.63 3.06
N TRP A 31 -17.25 -2.50 2.91
CA TRP A 31 -16.54 -1.83 4.00
C TRP A 31 -17.45 -1.46 5.18
N ASN A 32 -18.63 -0.92 4.89
CA ASN A 32 -19.57 -0.44 5.92
C ASN A 32 -20.74 -1.41 6.18
N ARG A 33 -20.67 -2.66 5.68
CA ARG A 33 -21.77 -3.63 5.85
C ARG A 33 -22.02 -3.95 7.32
N ASN A 34 -23.31 -3.96 7.69
CA ASN A 34 -23.75 -4.27 9.05
C ASN A 34 -23.73 -5.77 9.38
N GLY A 35 -23.60 -6.64 8.38
CA GLY A 35 -23.71 -8.08 8.55
C GLY A 35 -22.86 -8.86 7.56
N GLY A 36 -22.84 -10.18 7.74
CA GLY A 36 -22.04 -11.10 6.92
C GLY A 36 -20.57 -11.16 7.34
N VAL A 37 -19.76 -11.80 6.50
CA VAL A 37 -18.35 -12.13 6.79
C VAL A 37 -17.46 -10.92 7.05
N ASN A 38 -17.84 -9.73 6.60
CA ASN A 38 -17.09 -8.49 6.76
C ASN A 38 -17.59 -7.59 7.90
N ALA A 39 -18.60 -8.01 8.67
CA ALA A 39 -19.15 -7.21 9.77
C ALA A 39 -18.11 -6.90 10.88
N PHE A 40 -17.07 -7.74 11.00
CA PHE A 40 -15.97 -7.56 11.95
C PHE A 40 -15.18 -6.26 11.74
N LEU A 41 -15.24 -5.66 10.54
CA LEU A 41 -14.54 -4.41 10.23
C LEU A 41 -14.93 -3.27 11.20
N LYS A 42 -16.18 -3.28 11.70
CA LYS A 42 -16.68 -2.26 12.64
C LYS A 42 -16.11 -2.39 14.05
N THR A 43 -15.56 -3.55 14.38
CA THR A 43 -15.00 -3.83 15.70
C THR A 43 -13.48 -3.72 15.72
N ILE A 44 -12.85 -3.41 14.58
CA ILE A 44 -11.40 -3.24 14.51
C ILE A 44 -11.02 -1.94 15.21
N ILE A 45 -10.06 -2.04 16.12
CA ILE A 45 -9.42 -0.90 16.75
C ILE A 45 -8.17 -0.59 15.94
N THR A 46 -8.07 0.63 15.41
CA THR A 46 -6.93 1.11 14.65
C THR A 46 -6.11 2.10 15.46
N SER A 47 -4.78 2.10 15.29
CA SER A 47 -3.89 3.08 15.92
C SER A 47 -4.03 4.49 15.34
N GLN A 48 -4.58 4.60 14.14
CA GLN A 48 -4.82 5.85 13.42
C GLN A 48 -6.27 5.91 12.95
N LYS A 49 -6.79 7.12 12.76
CA LYS A 49 -8.10 7.32 12.15
C LYS A 49 -8.08 6.80 10.71
N VAL A 50 -8.96 5.86 10.38
CA VAL A 50 -9.08 5.35 9.01
C VAL A 50 -9.68 6.45 8.12
N PRO A 51 -9.07 6.77 6.97
CA PRO A 51 -9.62 7.75 6.03
C PRO A 51 -10.95 7.26 5.45
N LEU A 52 -11.66 8.14 4.74
CA LEU A 52 -12.88 7.75 4.04
C LEU A 52 -12.53 6.70 2.97
N VAL A 53 -13.17 5.53 3.07
CA VAL A 53 -12.98 4.42 2.15
C VAL A 53 -14.10 4.40 1.11
N ASN A 54 -13.77 4.84 -0.11
CA ASN A 54 -14.67 4.80 -1.27
C ASN A 54 -14.27 3.72 -2.30
N ASN A 55 -13.09 3.11 -2.12
CA ASN A 55 -12.52 2.13 -3.02
C ASN A 55 -12.35 0.78 -2.33
N THR A 56 -12.06 -0.27 -3.12
CA THR A 56 -11.62 -1.55 -2.56
C THR A 56 -10.35 -1.34 -1.75
N VAL A 57 -10.33 -1.84 -0.52
CA VAL A 57 -9.16 -1.78 0.37
C VAL A 57 -8.59 -3.17 0.58
N ASN A 58 -7.31 -3.22 0.95
CA ASN A 58 -6.67 -4.47 1.31
C ASN A 58 -6.32 -4.47 2.79
N ILE A 59 -6.66 -5.55 3.50
CA ILE A 59 -6.10 -5.81 4.82
C ILE A 59 -4.93 -6.76 4.60
N THR A 60 -3.73 -6.38 5.02
CA THR A 60 -2.50 -7.16 4.81
C THR A 60 -1.80 -7.41 6.14
N MET A 61 -1.34 -8.63 6.35
CA MET A 61 -0.49 -8.99 7.47
C MET A 61 0.99 -9.00 7.05
N ASN A 62 1.87 -8.36 7.82
CA ASN A 62 3.31 -8.47 7.59
C ASN A 62 3.89 -9.75 8.23
N ARG A 63 5.19 -10.02 8.04
CA ARG A 63 5.85 -11.21 8.61
C ARG A 63 5.91 -11.22 10.14
N LEU A 64 5.77 -10.07 10.79
CA LEU A 64 5.73 -9.94 12.26
C LEU A 64 4.31 -10.12 12.82
N GLY A 65 3.31 -10.36 11.97
CA GLY A 65 1.92 -10.53 12.38
C GLY A 65 1.16 -9.21 12.57
N HIS A 66 1.75 -8.05 12.24
CA HIS A 66 1.03 -6.78 12.27
C HIS A 66 0.08 -6.67 11.08
N PHE A 67 -1.11 -6.14 11.34
CA PHE A 67 -2.13 -5.90 10.33
C PHE A 67 -2.12 -4.44 9.88
N TYR A 68 -2.29 -4.24 8.57
CA TYR A 68 -2.39 -2.93 7.95
C TYR A 68 -3.65 -2.86 7.09
N ILE A 69 -4.34 -1.72 7.15
CA ILE A 69 -5.42 -1.37 6.22
C ILE A 69 -4.80 -0.51 5.13
N CYS A 70 -4.68 -1.06 3.93
CA CYS A 70 -4.16 -0.38 2.76
C CYS A 70 -5.33 0.26 2.00
N VAL A 71 -5.44 1.58 2.09
CA VAL A 71 -6.46 2.37 1.41
C VAL A 71 -5.87 2.98 0.14
N PRO A 72 -6.36 2.63 -1.07
CA PRO A 72 -5.90 3.28 -2.29
C PRO A 72 -6.28 4.75 -2.31
N VAL A 73 -5.31 5.59 -2.62
CA VAL A 73 -5.50 7.03 -2.83
C VAL A 73 -5.42 7.28 -4.34
N PRO A 74 -6.29 8.12 -4.92
CA PRO A 74 -6.16 8.55 -6.30
C PRO A 74 -4.76 9.12 -6.54
N LEU A 75 -4.15 8.73 -7.66
CA LEU A 75 -2.89 9.31 -8.11
C LEU A 75 -3.21 10.35 -9.17
N ASP A 76 -2.81 11.59 -8.93
CA ASP A 76 -2.86 12.63 -9.95
C ASP A 76 -1.81 12.29 -11.01
N ILE A 77 -2.27 11.84 -12.18
CA ILE A 77 -1.39 11.60 -13.31
C ILE A 77 -1.12 12.97 -13.94
N ILE A 78 0.04 13.52 -13.61
CA ILE A 78 0.54 14.72 -14.27
C ILE A 78 1.20 14.28 -15.57
N ASP A 79 0.73 14.80 -16.69
CA ASP A 79 1.40 14.60 -17.97
C ASP A 79 2.67 15.48 -17.99
N ASN A 80 3.79 14.87 -17.58
CA ASN A 80 5.09 15.54 -17.54
C ASN A 80 5.80 15.54 -18.92
N GLN A 81 5.07 15.26 -20.02
CA GLN A 81 5.60 15.24 -21.40
C GLN A 81 5.66 16.63 -22.06
N GLU A 82 5.93 17.70 -21.30
CA GLU A 82 6.34 18.95 -21.94
C GLU A 82 7.65 18.74 -22.73
N ASP A 83 7.94 19.59 -23.71
CA ASP A 83 9.15 19.52 -24.55
C ASP A 83 10.42 19.72 -23.67
N VAL A 84 10.89 18.66 -23.01
CA VAL A 84 12.09 18.62 -22.15
C VAL A 84 13.38 18.61 -22.97
N LYS A 85 13.44 19.39 -24.06
CA LYS A 85 14.67 19.63 -24.81
C LYS A 85 15.77 20.11 -23.85
N GLY A 86 16.80 19.27 -23.69
CA GLY A 86 17.95 19.53 -22.81
C GLY A 86 17.80 19.08 -21.35
N LYS A 87 16.70 18.41 -20.97
CA LYS A 87 16.51 17.85 -19.61
C LYS A 87 16.46 16.32 -19.63
N VAL A 88 17.48 15.69 -20.22
CA VAL A 88 17.66 14.24 -20.24
C VAL A 88 18.80 13.88 -19.30
N ILE A 89 18.62 12.81 -18.53
CA ILE A 89 19.71 12.22 -17.74
C ILE A 89 19.81 10.73 -18.05
N SER A 90 21.04 10.21 -18.12
CA SER A 90 21.31 8.78 -18.13
C SER A 90 21.51 8.29 -16.70
N LEU A 91 20.76 7.26 -16.29
CA LEU A 91 20.92 6.61 -14.98
C LEU A 91 21.69 5.31 -15.15
N ASP A 92 22.92 5.26 -14.64
CA ASP A 92 23.76 4.06 -14.67
C ASP A 92 23.80 3.39 -13.29
N PRO A 93 23.18 2.20 -13.13
CA PRO A 93 23.28 1.40 -11.92
C PRO A 93 24.58 0.59 -11.93
N GLY A 94 25.72 1.26 -12.07
CA GLY A 94 27.04 0.64 -12.18
C GLY A 94 27.29 -0.40 -11.09
N VAL A 95 28.06 -1.44 -11.41
CA VAL A 95 28.25 -2.64 -10.54
C VAL A 95 28.83 -2.30 -9.15
N ARG A 96 29.43 -1.12 -8.97
CA ARG A 96 30.13 -0.70 -7.74
C ARG A 96 29.88 0.75 -7.31
N THR A 97 28.95 1.45 -7.94
CA THR A 97 28.57 2.82 -7.59
C THR A 97 27.09 2.87 -7.25
N PHE A 98 26.70 3.71 -6.28
CA PHE A 98 25.29 4.13 -6.20
C PHE A 98 24.91 4.76 -7.55
N MET A 99 23.62 4.69 -7.92
CA MET A 99 23.09 5.16 -9.21
C MET A 99 23.75 6.48 -9.65
N THR A 100 24.50 6.44 -10.75
CA THR A 100 25.20 7.61 -11.29
C THR A 100 24.32 8.27 -12.34
N CYS A 101 24.20 9.59 -12.28
CA CYS A 101 23.47 10.38 -13.26
C CYS A 101 24.45 11.08 -14.22
N TYR A 102 24.19 11.03 -15.52
CA TYR A 102 24.94 11.80 -16.52
C TYR A 102 24.01 12.76 -17.27
N ASP A 103 24.44 14.00 -17.48
CA ASP A 103 23.76 14.94 -18.38
C ASP A 103 24.02 14.60 -19.87
N PRO A 104 23.39 15.31 -20.83
CA PRO A 104 23.60 15.07 -22.26
C PRO A 104 25.05 15.29 -22.73
N GLU A 105 25.81 16.10 -22.00
CA GLU A 105 27.24 16.37 -22.23
C GLU A 105 28.15 15.30 -21.57
N GLY A 106 27.58 14.32 -20.87
CA GLY A 106 28.30 13.25 -20.20
C GLY A 106 28.93 13.65 -18.86
N GLN A 107 28.57 14.81 -18.31
CA GLN A 107 29.02 15.23 -16.98
C GLN A 107 28.23 14.50 -15.90
N ILE A 108 28.92 14.18 -14.80
CA ILE A 108 28.28 13.60 -13.62
C ILE A 108 27.40 14.66 -12.96
N VAL A 109 26.16 14.29 -12.69
CA VAL A 109 25.20 15.08 -11.90
C VAL A 109 25.13 14.46 -10.50
N GLU A 110 25.52 15.22 -9.47
CA GLU A 110 25.52 14.79 -8.05
C GLU A 110 24.17 15.07 -7.35
#